data_AF-A0A651GBP8-F1
#
_entry.id   AF-A0A651GBP8-F1
#
_cell.length_a   1.000
_cell.length_b   1.000
_cell.length_c   1.000
_cell.angle_alpha   90.00
_cell.angle_beta   90.00
_cell.angle_gamma   90.00
#
_symmetry.space_group_name_H-M   'P 1'
#
loop_
_entity.id
_entity.type
_entity.pdbx_description
1 polymer ?
#
loop_
_entity_poly.entity_id
_entity_poly.type
_entity_poly.pdbx_seq_one_letter_code
_entity_poly.pdbx_strand_id
1 'polypeptide(L)'
;MESAEKVIPKGKFGLEIGIGTARFAEKLSIDRGLDPSEKMVRIAKERGIQTKIGRAEQIPFEDNHFDYATFHSPEEITGLLKKAGFGEFEYRQTLITASETEVEEPLKGYGEGGFVVLKAHLQ
;
A
#
# COMPACT_ATOMS: atom_id res chain seq x y z
N MET A 1 -9.99 -4.27 17.79
CA MET A 1 -8.84 -3.69 18.52
C MET A 1 -7.62 -4.50 18.15
N GLU A 2 -6.91 -4.06 17.10
CA GLU A 2 -5.47 -4.28 16.89
C GLU A 2 -5.07 -3.38 15.72
N SER A 3 -4.31 -2.33 16.00
CA SER A 3 -3.93 -1.29 15.05
C SER A 3 -2.65 -1.68 14.30
N ALA A 4 -2.57 -1.30 13.02
CA ALA A 4 -1.44 -1.44 12.08
C ALA A 4 -0.03 -1.14 12.66
N GLU A 5 0.05 -0.48 13.81
CA GLU A 5 1.29 -0.26 14.57
C GLU A 5 2.00 -1.55 15.02
N LYS A 6 1.34 -2.72 15.04
CA LYS A 6 1.98 -3.98 15.46
C LYS A 6 2.83 -4.69 14.40
N VAL A 7 2.76 -4.29 13.12
CA VAL A 7 3.37 -5.09 12.03
C VAL A 7 4.73 -4.56 11.58
N ILE A 8 5.09 -3.30 11.92
CA ILE A 8 6.39 -2.72 11.52
C ILE A 8 7.43 -2.97 12.62
N PRO A 9 8.44 -3.84 12.38
CA PRO A 9 9.46 -4.12 13.38
C PRO A 9 10.36 -2.89 13.58
N LYS A 10 10.45 -2.40 14.82
CA LYS A 10 11.28 -1.24 15.15
C LYS A 10 12.76 -1.53 14.93
N GLY A 11 13.47 -0.57 14.32
CA GLY A 11 14.92 -0.66 14.08
C GLY A 11 15.33 -1.72 13.05
N LYS A 12 14.37 -2.26 12.29
CA LYS A 12 14.62 -3.17 11.18
C LYS A 12 14.58 -2.45 9.85
N PHE A 13 15.31 -2.99 8.88
CA PHE A 13 15.42 -2.45 7.54
C PHE A 13 14.32 -3.03 6.63
N GLY A 14 13.34 -2.20 6.28
CA GLY A 14 12.10 -2.64 5.65
C GLY A 14 11.86 -2.13 4.23
N LEU A 15 10.97 -2.80 3.51
CA LEU A 15 10.43 -2.37 2.22
C LEU A 15 8.89 -2.29 2.26
N GLU A 16 8.32 -1.15 1.88
CA GLU A 16 6.89 -1.07 1.54
C GLU A 16 6.68 -1.38 0.04
N ILE A 17 5.88 -2.40 -0.26
CA ILE A 17 5.55 -2.79 -1.63
C ILE A 17 4.20 -2.15 -2.01
N GLY A 18 4.16 -1.47 -3.15
CA GLY A 18 3.02 -0.64 -3.53
C GLY A 18 2.98 0.67 -2.75
N ILE A 19 4.15 1.30 -2.55
CA ILE A 19 4.27 2.49 -1.70
C ILE A 19 3.46 3.69 -2.22
N GLY A 20 3.11 3.70 -3.50
CA GLY A 20 2.42 4.80 -4.15
C GLY A 20 3.14 6.12 -3.91
N THR A 21 2.41 7.11 -3.38
CA THR A 21 2.98 8.43 -3.05
C THR A 21 3.65 8.48 -1.67
N ALA A 22 3.76 7.36 -0.97
CA ALA A 22 4.31 7.24 0.39
C ALA A 22 3.53 7.98 1.50
N ARG A 23 2.20 8.08 1.39
CA ARG A 23 1.37 8.70 2.46
C ARG A 23 1.43 7.94 3.78
N PHE A 24 1.61 6.62 3.71
CA PHE A 24 1.70 5.76 4.89
C PHE A 24 3.15 5.65 5.37
N ALA A 25 4.08 5.34 4.46
CA ALA A 25 5.52 5.32 4.75
C ALA A 25 6.02 6.54 5.54
N GLU A 26 5.64 7.74 5.10
CA GLU A 26 6.01 9.01 5.75
C GLU A 26 5.62 9.05 7.24
N LYS A 27 4.45 8.51 7.59
CA LYS A 27 3.95 8.50 8.98
C LYS A 27 4.45 7.31 9.80
N LEU A 28 4.80 6.21 9.13
CA LEU A 28 5.17 4.95 9.76
C LEU A 28 6.68 4.75 9.90
N SER A 29 7.49 5.77 9.56
CA SER A 29 8.96 5.72 9.58
C SER A 29 9.53 4.60 8.73
N ILE A 30 8.85 4.26 7.62
CA ILE A 30 9.41 3.40 6.59
C ILE A 30 10.19 4.31 5.64
N ASP A 31 11.46 4.00 5.42
CA ASP A 31 12.36 4.82 4.62
C ASP A 31 12.52 4.32 3.18
N ARG A 32 12.02 3.12 2.83
CA ARG A 32 12.12 2.54 1.48
C ARG A 32 10.81 1.98 0.92
N GLY A 33 10.62 2.14 -0.39
CA GLY A 33 9.47 1.53 -1.06
C GLY A 33 9.63 1.28 -2.55
N LEU A 34 8.70 0.48 -3.06
CA LEU A 34 8.62 0.04 -4.45
C LEU A 34 7.23 0.38 -5.02
N ASP A 35 7.18 1.01 -6.19
CA ASP A 35 5.92 1.22 -6.92
C ASP A 35 6.19 1.22 -8.44
N PRO A 36 5.32 0.62 -9.28
CA PRO A 36 5.52 0.63 -10.73
C PRO A 36 5.28 2.01 -11.37
N SER A 37 4.57 2.92 -10.73
CA SER A 37 4.22 4.24 -11.27
C SER A 37 5.32 5.26 -11.00
N GLU A 38 6.04 5.68 -12.05
CA GLU A 38 7.09 6.70 -11.94
C GLU A 38 6.58 8.01 -11.33
N LYS A 39 5.33 8.38 -11.63
CA LYS A 39 4.68 9.59 -11.09
C LYS A 39 4.50 9.50 -9.58
N MET A 40 4.08 8.33 -9.09
CA MET A 40 3.89 8.11 -7.65
C MET A 40 5.24 8.05 -6.91
N VAL A 41 6.21 7.32 -7.48
CA VAL A 41 7.60 7.24 -6.99
C VAL A 41 8.22 8.63 -6.87
N ARG A 42 7.99 9.53 -7.84
CA ARG A 42 8.49 10.92 -7.77
C ARG A 42 7.96 11.65 -6.54
N ILE A 43 6.64 11.60 -6.30
CA ILE A 43 6.02 12.24 -5.13
C ILE A 43 6.55 11.62 -3.83
N ALA A 44 6.75 10.30 -3.80
CA ALA A 44 7.34 9.62 -2.64
C ALA A 44 8.77 10.09 -2.34
N LYS A 45 9.60 10.32 -3.37
CA LYS A 45 10.96 10.88 -3.21
C LYS A 45 10.94 12.30 -2.65
N GLU A 46 9.99 13.12 -3.08
CA GLU A 46 9.81 14.49 -2.56
C GLU A 46 9.45 14.49 -1.07
N ARG A 47 8.88 13.39 -0.54
CA ARG A 47 8.62 13.16 0.89
C ARG A 47 9.80 12.55 1.65
N GLY A 48 10.97 12.45 1.02
CA GLY A 48 12.19 11.92 1.65
C GLY A 48 12.30 10.39 1.66
N ILE A 49 11.43 9.68 0.93
CA ILE A 49 11.46 8.22 0.90
C ILE A 49 12.36 7.71 -0.23
N GLN A 50 13.21 6.72 0.08
CA GLN A 50 14.06 6.06 -0.93
C GLN A 50 13.23 5.06 -1.73
N THR A 51 12.85 5.44 -2.95
CA THR A 51 11.97 4.60 -3.78
C THR A 51 12.62 4.07 -5.04
N LYS A 52 12.16 2.89 -5.46
CA LYS A 52 12.53 2.24 -6.72
C LYS A 52 11.30 2.01 -7.57
N ILE A 53 11.46 2.09 -8.90
CA ILE A 53 10.42 1.65 -9.84
C ILE A 53 10.54 0.15 -9.99
N GLY A 54 9.44 -0.56 -9.80
CA GLY A 54 9.37 -2.00 -10.06
C GLY A 54 8.04 -2.59 -9.66
N ARG A 55 7.86 -3.86 -10.02
CA ARG A 55 6.64 -4.62 -9.80
C ARG A 55 6.82 -5.57 -8.63
N ALA A 56 5.73 -5.86 -7.91
CA ALA A 56 5.78 -6.77 -6.75
C ALA A 56 6.11 -8.21 -7.15
N GLU A 57 5.78 -8.58 -8.38
CA GLU A 57 6.00 -9.89 -8.99
C GLU A 57 7.45 -10.08 -9.48
N GLN A 58 8.17 -8.97 -9.66
CA GLN A 58 9.56 -8.95 -10.10
C GLN A 58 10.33 -7.86 -9.35
N ILE A 59 10.51 -8.10 -8.05
CA ILE A 59 11.16 -7.16 -7.14
C ILE A 59 12.62 -6.96 -7.56
N PRO A 60 13.06 -5.71 -7.83
CA PRO A 60 14.41 -5.43 -8.33
C PRO A 60 15.42 -5.27 -7.18
N PHE A 61 15.46 -6.22 -6.25
CA PHE A 61 16.42 -6.25 -5.15
C PHE A 61 17.04 -7.65 -5.05
N GLU A 62 18.23 -7.73 -4.48
CA GLU A 62 18.89 -9.01 -4.24
C GLU A 62 18.14 -9.82 -3.16
N ASP A 63 18.32 -11.13 -3.17
CA ASP A 63 17.79 -12.01 -2.13
C ASP A 63 18.30 -11.57 -0.74
N ASN A 64 17.44 -11.66 0.28
CA ASN A 64 17.75 -11.28 1.67
C ASN A 64 18.21 -9.82 1.87
N HIS A 65 17.82 -8.89 0.99
CA HIS A 65 18.20 -7.48 1.11
C HIS A 65 17.47 -6.72 2.23
N PHE A 66 16.28 -7.16 2.64
CA PHE A 66 15.46 -6.52 3.68
C PHE A 66 15.18 -7.47 4.83
N ASP A 67 15.09 -6.93 6.06
CA ASP A 67 14.64 -7.67 7.24
C ASP A 67 13.15 -8.02 7.16
N TYR A 68 12.35 -7.17 6.52
CA TYR A 68 10.91 -7.38 6.31
C TYR A 68 10.39 -6.63 5.07
N ALA A 69 9.27 -7.11 4.54
CA ALA A 69 8.48 -6.40 3.54
C ALA A 69 7.02 -6.30 4.02
N THR A 70 6.34 -5.21 3.72
CA THR A 70 4.96 -4.99 4.14
C THR A 70 4.06 -4.54 2.99
N PHE A 71 2.81 -5.00 3.05
CA PHE A 71 1.66 -4.45 2.35
C PHE A 71 0.70 -3.87 3.39
N HIS A 72 -0.32 -3.15 2.94
CA HIS A 72 -1.39 -2.67 3.80
C HIS A 72 -2.72 -3.32 3.41
N SER A 73 -3.36 -3.96 4.38
CA SER A 73 -4.73 -4.45 4.22
C SER A 73 -5.74 -3.30 4.21
N PRO A 74 -6.91 -3.46 3.56
CA PRO A 74 -7.99 -2.48 3.61
C PRO A 74 -8.38 -2.11 5.05
N GLU A 75 -8.38 -3.05 5.97
CA GLU A 75 -8.72 -2.88 7.39
C GLU A 75 -7.72 -1.99 8.11
N GLU A 76 -6.42 -2.19 7.88
CA GLU A 76 -5.36 -1.37 8.46
C GLU A 76 -5.49 0.08 7.98
N ILE A 77 -5.65 0.28 6.67
CA ILE A 77 -5.82 1.62 6.10
C ILE A 77 -7.08 2.28 6.63
N THR A 78 -8.19 1.54 6.71
CA THR A 78 -9.45 2.04 7.27
C THR A 78 -9.28 2.48 8.72
N GLY A 79 -8.58 1.69 9.53
CA GLY A 79 -8.28 2.03 10.92
C GLY A 79 -7.47 3.32 11.04
N LEU A 80 -6.45 3.49 10.20
CA LEU A 80 -5.64 4.72 10.14
C LEU A 80 -6.46 5.93 9.71
N LEU A 81 -7.33 5.79 8.70
CA LEU A 81 -8.18 6.86 8.21
C LEU A 81 -9.22 7.27 9.26
N LYS A 82 -9.83 6.32 9.96
CA LYS A 82 -10.73 6.61 11.09
C LYS A 82 -10.04 7.41 12.19
N LYS A 83 -8.82 7.01 12.58
CA LYS A 83 -8.01 7.76 13.56
C LYS A 83 -7.69 9.18 13.08
N ALA A 84 -7.58 9.38 11.77
CA ALA A 84 -7.35 10.69 11.15
C ALA A 84 -8.62 11.53 10.92
N GLY A 85 -9.79 11.08 11.38
CA GLY A 85 -11.06 11.80 11.28
C GLY A 85 -11.84 11.56 9.98
N PHE A 86 -11.46 10.57 9.18
CA PHE A 86 -12.24 10.20 7.99
C PHE A 86 -13.37 9.21 8.33
N GLY A 87 -14.47 9.34 7.62
CA GLY A 87 -15.67 8.49 7.66
C GLY A 87 -16.20 8.17 6.26
N GLU A 88 -17.42 7.64 6.21
CA GLU A 88 -18.14 7.31 4.96
C GLU A 88 -17.30 6.48 3.97
N PHE A 89 -16.84 5.32 4.44
CA PHE A 89 -15.98 4.45 3.67
C PHE A 89 -16.73 3.68 2.58
N GLU A 90 -16.25 3.80 1.35
CA GLU A 90 -16.68 3.00 0.20
C GLU A 90 -15.51 2.21 -0.36
N TYR A 91 -15.75 0.94 -0.67
CA TYR A 91 -14.74 0.03 -1.21
C TYR A 91 -15.17 -0.53 -2.56
N ARG A 92 -14.19 -0.66 -3.45
CA ARG A 92 -14.29 -1.39 -4.71
C ARG A 92 -13.07 -2.30 -4.85
N GLN A 93 -13.25 -3.45 -5.48
CA GLN A 93 -12.18 -4.41 -5.74
C GLN A 93 -12.20 -4.89 -7.20
N THR A 94 -11.03 -5.25 -7.70
CA THR A 94 -10.80 -5.84 -9.04
C THR A 94 -9.74 -6.95 -8.94
N LEU A 95 -9.42 -7.58 -10.07
CA LEU A 95 -8.49 -8.72 -10.13
C LEU A 95 -9.03 -9.91 -9.34
N ILE A 96 -10.33 -10.19 -9.50
CA ILE A 96 -11.01 -11.35 -8.92
C ILE A 96 -10.63 -12.60 -9.71
N THR A 97 -10.51 -12.44 -11.03
CA THR A 97 -10.02 -13.48 -11.93
C THR A 97 -8.62 -13.13 -12.40
N ALA A 98 -7.78 -14.14 -12.65
CA ALA A 98 -6.44 -13.97 -13.19
C ALA A 98 -6.43 -13.68 -14.71
N SER A 99 -7.52 -13.11 -15.25
CA SER A 99 -7.63 -12.77 -16.66
C SER A 99 -6.82 -11.52 -16.97
N GLU A 100 -5.83 -11.64 -17.86
CA GLU A 100 -5.00 -10.50 -18.29
C GLU A 100 -5.61 -9.72 -19.46
N THR A 101 -6.64 -10.27 -20.12
CA THR A 101 -7.19 -9.73 -21.38
C THR A 101 -8.58 -9.14 -21.27
N GLU A 102 -9.34 -9.50 -20.24
CA GLU A 102 -10.70 -9.01 -20.05
C GLU A 102 -10.74 -7.91 -19.00
N VAL A 103 -11.39 -6.79 -19.33
CA VAL A 103 -11.63 -5.72 -18.37
C VAL A 103 -12.74 -6.16 -17.43
N GLU A 104 -12.41 -6.27 -16.15
CA GLU A 104 -13.36 -6.61 -15.08
C GLU A 104 -14.08 -5.36 -14.57
N GLU A 105 -15.39 -5.46 -14.38
CA GLU A 105 -16.16 -4.43 -13.68
C GLU A 105 -15.89 -4.49 -12.16
N PRO A 106 -15.53 -3.36 -11.50
CA PRO A 106 -15.20 -3.38 -10.09
C PRO A 106 -16.37 -3.83 -9.19
N LEU A 107 -16.13 -4.85 -8.37
CA LEU A 107 -17.10 -5.32 -7.38
C LEU A 107 -17.12 -4.42 -6.15
N LYS A 108 -18.26 -4.33 -5.47
CA LYS A 108 -18.37 -3.63 -4.18
C LYS A 108 -17.71 -4.45 -3.07
N GLY A 109 -16.93 -3.79 -2.22
CA GLY A 109 -16.25 -4.43 -1.08
C GLY A 109 -14.77 -4.70 -1.33
N TYR A 110 -14.19 -5.57 -0.52
CA TYR A 110 -12.83 -6.09 -0.60
C TYR A 110 -12.79 -7.51 -0.03
N GLY A 111 -11.70 -8.25 -0.26
CA GLY A 111 -11.46 -9.59 0.31
C GLY A 111 -11.55 -10.74 -0.68
N GLU A 112 -11.97 -10.47 -1.93
CA GLU A 112 -12.01 -11.45 -3.01
C GLU A 112 -10.93 -11.15 -4.07
N GLY A 113 -10.70 -9.87 -4.36
CA GLY A 113 -9.81 -9.42 -5.44
C GLY A 113 -8.44 -8.95 -4.97
N GLY A 114 -7.46 -8.98 -5.88
CA GLY A 114 -6.07 -8.56 -5.61
C GLY A 114 -5.83 -7.05 -5.54
N PHE A 115 -6.77 -6.22 -6.00
CA PHE A 115 -6.64 -4.75 -5.96
C PHE A 115 -7.88 -4.11 -5.37
N VAL A 116 -7.70 -3.14 -4.47
CA VAL A 116 -8.78 -2.47 -3.73
C VAL A 116 -8.63 -0.95 -3.83
N VAL A 117 -9.75 -0.28 -4.13
CA VAL A 117 -9.89 1.17 -4.03
C VAL A 117 -10.76 1.50 -2.82
N LEU A 118 -10.24 2.37 -1.95
CA LEU A 118 -10.95 2.91 -0.79
C LEU A 118 -11.20 4.40 -1.02
N LYS A 119 -12.47 4.80 -0.90
CA LYS A 119 -12.90 6.20 -0.85
C LYS A 119 -13.42 6.51 0.55
N ALA A 120 -13.09 7.70 1.07
CA ALA A 120 -13.53 8.18 2.37
C ALA A 120 -13.64 9.71 2.36
N HIS A 121 -14.44 10.24 3.28
CA HIS A 121 -14.69 11.67 3.44
C HIS A 121 -14.23 12.15 4.82
N LEU A 122 -13.61 13.34 4.88
CA LEU A 122 -13.25 13.94 6.16
C LEU A 122 -14.54 14.36 6.89
N GLN A 123 -14.66 13.99 8.17
CA GLN A 123 -15.78 14.39 9.02
C GLN A 123 -15.48 15.67 9.81
#